data_AF-A0A954A0R0-F1
#
_entry.id   AF-A0A954A0R0-F1
#
_cell.length_a   1.000
_cell.length_b   1.000
_cell.length_c   1.000
_cell.angle_alpha   90.00
_cell.angle_beta   90.00
_cell.angle_gamma   90.00
#
_symmetry.space_group_name_H-M   'P 1'
#
loop_
_entity.id
_entity.type
_entity.pdbx_description
1 polymer ?
#
loop_
_entity_poly.entity_id
_entity_poly.type
_entity_poly.pdbx_seq_one_letter_code
_entity_poly.pdbx_strand_id
1 'polypeptide(L)'
;ILCILRSRQPLVGPNFYTSGASVRTALNTLTYPAGGGVHQQGQTWMGFCWDARTNLMATLGAATGEARCISIFIKSMPADATTQPNAVREVFIQDDDDGNLNNGTPNYADLEKAALKRKLPYPMKTGPGKAVYVPDADATTGGCNVIPFGTTKSSTTWVNQRYQTMVTKADLGNPTSNITICGLAFAPCGSGMKTFSSLQIILGQTTATSLGTNFASNRPSNARTVFFQRNYEWPLTANTWDPIGQEINYTYNPALGNLVVEVIAQGSDINASGFHTGARQRLYAYNWTTIPSTGTIGSSAALKMKLFVTEGGVATFGQGCVGSNSLTPTLTMAGTGAIGTSYTVSLSNALANAGAFLSVNVTGLWDPPLDLGIVGAAGCKMYFNNDFTLAVAANASGAYAIRLPIPTSTPLCERVYFQFFPRDARANRLGLTSTNYGRLLTGN
;
A
#
# COMPACT_ATOMS: atom_id res chain seq x y z
N ILE A 1 23.55 26.47 16.21
CA ILE A 1 22.21 26.39 16.85
C ILE A 1 22.21 26.74 18.34
N LEU A 2 23.18 26.30 19.15
CA LEU A 2 23.26 26.65 20.58
C LEU A 2 23.19 28.17 20.85
N CYS A 3 23.90 28.97 20.05
CA CYS A 3 23.88 30.44 20.18
C CYS A 3 22.46 31.02 20.03
N ILE A 4 21.73 30.66 18.96
CA ILE A 4 20.38 31.20 18.69
C ILE A 4 19.35 30.70 19.71
N LEU A 5 19.50 29.47 20.21
CA LEU A 5 18.64 28.92 21.26
C LEU A 5 18.87 29.60 22.61
N ARG A 6 20.13 29.80 23.01
CA ARG A 6 20.49 30.41 24.30
C ARG A 6 20.20 31.91 24.34
N SER A 7 20.49 32.62 23.24
CA SER A 7 20.28 34.07 23.16
C SER A 7 18.85 34.47 22.80
N ARG A 8 17.99 33.50 22.46
CA ARG A 8 16.59 33.70 22.06
C ARG A 8 16.42 34.65 20.87
N GLN A 9 17.45 34.79 20.04
CA GLN A 9 17.43 35.60 18.83
C GLN A 9 17.87 34.78 17.61
N PRO A 10 17.40 35.12 16.40
CA PRO A 10 17.76 34.36 15.20
C PRO A 10 19.16 34.68 14.69
N LEU A 11 19.86 35.68 15.24
CA LEU A 11 21.15 36.14 14.74
C LEU A 11 22.32 35.42 15.42
N VAL A 12 23.33 35.08 14.64
CA VAL A 12 24.64 34.60 15.13
C VAL A 12 25.65 35.73 14.96
N GLY A 13 26.30 36.12 16.05
CA GLY A 13 27.28 37.21 16.07
C GLY A 13 26.68 38.54 15.58
N PRO A 14 25.67 39.10 16.25
CA PRO A 14 25.19 40.44 15.92
C PRO A 14 26.34 41.46 16.06
N ASN A 15 26.39 42.47 15.18
CA ASN A 15 27.46 43.48 15.13
C ASN A 15 28.89 42.90 14.97
N PHE A 16 29.02 41.72 14.37
CA PHE A 16 30.34 41.12 14.12
C PHE A 16 31.12 41.88 13.05
N TYR A 17 30.41 42.42 12.06
CA TYR A 17 31.00 43.27 11.03
C TYR A 17 30.93 44.75 11.44
N THR A 18 31.88 45.56 10.96
CA THR A 18 31.92 47.01 11.20
C THR A 18 30.68 47.75 10.68
N SER A 19 29.92 47.13 9.77
CA SER A 19 28.63 47.60 9.28
C SER A 19 27.45 47.35 10.25
N GLY A 20 27.69 46.70 11.39
CA GLY A 20 26.64 46.24 12.31
C GLY A 20 25.98 44.91 11.88
N ALA A 21 26.39 44.33 10.74
CA ALA A 21 25.78 43.10 10.24
C ALA A 21 26.12 41.87 11.10
N SER A 22 25.20 40.90 11.15
CA SER A 22 25.40 39.60 11.78
C SER A 22 26.17 38.63 10.90
N VAL A 23 26.82 37.61 11.48
CA VAL A 23 27.48 36.54 10.71
C VAL A 23 26.48 35.72 9.89
N ARG A 24 25.36 35.31 10.52
CA ARG A 24 24.27 34.52 9.92
C ARG A 24 22.94 34.79 10.62
N THR A 25 21.84 34.47 9.94
CA THR A 25 20.48 34.54 10.48
C THR A 25 19.72 33.23 10.29
N ALA A 26 18.95 32.82 11.30
CA ALA A 26 18.03 31.68 11.21
C ALA A 26 16.76 32.02 10.43
N LEU A 27 16.51 33.31 10.17
CA LEU A 27 15.42 33.79 9.31
C LEU A 27 15.69 33.62 7.81
N ASN A 28 16.80 32.98 7.43
CA ASN A 28 17.11 32.70 6.03
C ASN A 28 16.04 31.78 5.39
N THR A 29 16.03 31.70 4.06
CA THR A 29 15.10 30.87 3.27
C THR A 29 15.79 29.69 2.59
N LEU A 30 17.00 29.32 3.02
CA LEU A 30 17.74 28.22 2.41
C LEU A 30 17.04 26.88 2.65
N THR A 31 17.12 26.02 1.64
CA THR A 31 16.55 24.66 1.62
C THR A 31 17.65 23.64 1.34
N TYR A 32 17.44 22.40 1.78
CA TYR A 32 18.37 21.29 1.54
C TYR A 32 18.21 20.71 0.12
N PRO A 33 19.30 20.33 -0.56
CA PRO A 33 20.69 20.69 -0.22
C PRO A 33 20.95 22.18 -0.55
N ALA A 34 21.62 22.92 0.33
CA ALA A 34 21.88 24.34 0.10
C ALA A 34 23.11 24.59 -0.79
N GLY A 35 23.86 23.54 -1.14
CA GLY A 35 25.13 23.65 -1.85
C GLY A 35 26.22 24.36 -1.03
N GLY A 36 27.39 24.54 -1.63
CA GLY A 36 28.51 25.25 -1.03
C GLY A 36 29.18 24.53 0.14
N GLY A 37 30.00 25.27 0.90
CA GLY A 37 30.75 24.74 2.05
C GLY A 37 29.89 24.55 3.31
N VAL A 38 30.51 23.99 4.36
CA VAL A 38 29.85 23.65 5.64
C VAL A 38 29.09 24.82 6.28
N HIS A 39 29.57 26.05 6.10
CA HIS A 39 28.91 27.26 6.61
C HIS A 39 27.58 27.58 5.92
N GLN A 40 27.45 27.24 4.63
CA GLN A 40 26.19 27.41 3.89
C GLN A 40 25.22 26.28 4.22
N GLN A 41 25.73 25.05 4.24
CA GLN A 41 24.96 23.88 4.66
C GLN A 41 24.40 24.06 6.08
N GLY A 42 25.19 24.56 7.02
CA GLY A 42 24.74 24.84 8.40
C GLY A 42 23.58 25.84 8.52
N GLN A 43 23.33 26.67 7.50
CA GLN A 43 22.21 27.62 7.52
C GLN A 43 20.84 26.94 7.33
N THR A 44 20.79 25.82 6.61
CA THR A 44 19.55 25.02 6.51
C THR A 44 19.20 24.38 7.85
N TRP A 45 20.20 23.80 8.52
CA TRP A 45 20.06 23.22 9.86
C TRP A 45 19.64 24.26 10.91
N MET A 46 20.27 25.44 10.94
CA MET A 46 19.86 26.49 11.88
C MET A 46 18.46 27.04 11.57
N GLY A 47 18.07 27.09 10.30
CA GLY A 47 16.74 27.48 9.87
C GLY A 47 15.67 26.48 10.32
N PHE A 48 15.93 25.19 10.16
CA PHE A 48 15.08 24.10 10.66
C PHE A 48 14.87 24.21 12.18
N CYS A 49 15.96 24.37 12.94
CA CYS A 49 15.89 24.55 14.39
C CYS A 49 15.02 25.73 14.81
N TRP A 50 15.14 26.87 14.10
CA TRP A 50 14.36 28.06 14.42
C TRP A 50 12.89 27.95 14.03
N ASP A 51 12.59 27.31 12.90
CA ASP A 51 11.21 27.04 12.48
C ASP A 51 10.53 26.06 13.44
N ALA A 52 11.22 25.00 13.86
CA ALA A 52 10.74 24.06 14.86
C ALA A 52 10.45 24.77 16.19
N ARG A 53 11.37 25.62 16.67
CA ARG A 53 11.14 26.46 17.86
C ARG A 53 9.87 27.31 17.74
N THR A 54 9.70 27.98 16.61
CA THR A 54 8.55 28.86 16.36
C THR A 54 7.23 28.08 16.36
N ASN A 55 7.20 26.91 15.69
CA ASN A 55 6.03 26.04 15.66
C ASN A 55 5.69 25.51 17.07
N LEU A 56 6.67 24.96 17.79
CA LEU A 56 6.49 24.45 19.15
C LEU A 56 6.00 25.52 20.13
N MET A 57 6.51 26.75 20.04
CA MET A 57 6.04 27.87 20.87
C MET A 57 4.60 28.27 20.56
N ALA A 58 4.18 28.15 19.30
CA ALA A 58 2.81 28.42 18.90
C ALA A 58 1.85 27.33 19.43
N THR A 59 2.27 26.06 19.38
CA THR A 59 1.44 24.91 19.79
C THR A 59 1.40 24.71 21.31
N LEU A 60 2.55 24.81 21.98
CA LEU A 60 2.70 24.49 23.41
C LEU A 60 2.71 25.73 24.32
N GLY A 61 2.69 26.93 23.74
CA GLY A 61 2.95 28.18 24.45
C GLY A 61 4.45 28.52 24.55
N ALA A 62 4.76 29.79 24.74
CA ALA A 62 6.11 30.32 24.56
C ALA A 62 7.18 29.63 25.44
N ALA A 63 6.93 29.49 26.75
CA ALA A 63 7.90 28.90 27.68
C ALA A 63 8.07 27.39 27.44
N THR A 64 6.97 26.64 27.33
CA THR A 64 6.98 25.19 27.14
C THR A 64 7.57 24.80 25.79
N GLY A 65 7.17 25.49 24.72
CA GLY A 65 7.67 25.23 23.36
C GLY A 65 9.16 25.54 23.22
N GLU A 66 9.64 26.61 23.86
CA GLU A 66 11.06 26.90 23.92
C GLU A 66 11.84 25.80 24.66
N ALA A 67 11.39 25.42 25.87
CA ALA A 67 12.02 24.38 26.66
C ALA A 67 12.05 23.03 25.93
N ARG A 68 10.95 22.66 25.25
CA ARG A 68 10.88 21.44 24.45
C ARG A 68 11.86 21.47 23.28
N CYS A 69 11.89 22.57 22.51
CA CYS A 69 12.82 22.74 21.40
C CYS A 69 14.28 22.64 21.85
N ILE A 70 14.64 23.30 22.97
CA ILE A 70 16.00 23.23 23.53
C ILE A 70 16.33 21.79 23.91
N SER A 71 15.44 21.10 24.61
CA SER A 71 15.65 19.71 25.03
C SER A 71 15.93 18.79 23.85
N ILE A 72 15.06 18.75 22.83
CA ILE A 72 15.19 17.78 21.73
C ILE A 72 16.44 18.04 20.87
N PHE A 73 16.76 19.30 20.57
CA PHE A 73 17.92 19.64 19.74
C PHE A 73 19.25 19.48 20.47
N ILE A 74 19.32 19.72 21.78
CA ILE A 74 20.55 19.49 22.54
C ILE A 74 20.77 17.98 22.71
N LYS A 75 19.72 17.23 23.05
CA LYS A 75 19.82 15.78 23.22
C LYS A 75 20.12 15.02 21.93
N SER A 76 19.86 15.62 20.76
CA SER A 76 20.18 14.97 19.47
C SER A 76 21.66 15.10 19.09
N MET A 77 22.42 15.99 19.74
CA MET A 77 23.84 16.24 19.37
C MET A 77 24.79 15.07 19.66
N PRO A 78 24.68 14.35 20.80
CA PRO A 78 25.56 13.22 21.08
C PRO A 78 25.46 12.06 20.09
N ALA A 79 24.40 12.01 19.27
CA ALA A 79 24.26 11.00 18.22
C ALA A 79 25.25 11.19 17.05
N ASP A 80 25.94 12.34 16.98
CA ASP A 80 27.00 12.64 16.01
C ASP A 80 26.61 12.32 14.55
N ALA A 81 25.39 12.72 14.18
CA ALA A 81 24.87 12.46 12.85
C ALA A 81 25.73 13.13 11.76
N THR A 82 26.29 12.30 10.87
CA THR A 82 27.21 12.73 9.80
C THR A 82 26.53 13.34 8.57
N THR A 83 25.20 13.32 8.53
CA THR A 83 24.40 13.92 7.45
C THR A 83 23.23 14.71 8.02
N GLN A 84 22.75 15.73 7.30
CA GLN A 84 21.58 16.49 7.74
C GLN A 84 20.30 15.64 7.83
N PRO A 85 19.98 14.73 6.89
CA PRO A 85 18.87 13.79 7.05
C PRO A 85 18.95 12.98 8.35
N ASN A 86 20.13 12.45 8.69
CA ASN A 86 20.32 11.72 9.95
C ASN A 86 20.14 12.67 11.15
N ALA A 87 20.70 13.89 11.10
CA ALA A 87 20.55 14.85 12.19
C ALA A 87 19.08 15.23 12.44
N VAL A 88 18.28 15.37 11.38
CA VAL A 88 16.82 15.56 11.51
C VAL A 88 16.18 14.35 12.15
N ARG A 89 16.49 13.13 11.70
CA ARG A 89 15.98 11.90 12.33
C ARG A 89 16.28 11.84 13.82
N GLU A 90 17.48 12.22 14.25
CA GLU A 90 17.84 12.24 15.67
C GLU A 90 16.98 13.23 16.48
N VAL A 91 16.60 14.37 15.91
CA VAL A 91 15.67 15.31 16.58
C VAL A 91 14.30 14.67 16.78
N PHE A 92 13.79 13.91 15.81
CA PHE A 92 12.55 13.16 15.97
C PHE A 92 12.70 12.05 17.01
N ILE A 93 13.81 11.31 17.04
CA ILE A 93 14.09 10.29 18.07
C ILE A 93 14.08 10.90 19.48
N GLN A 94 14.61 12.12 19.66
CA GLN A 94 14.57 12.79 20.96
C GLN A 94 13.20 13.37 21.33
N ASP A 95 12.33 13.54 20.34
CA ASP A 95 10.95 13.93 20.58
C ASP A 95 10.06 12.72 20.90
N ASP A 96 10.37 11.57 20.34
CA ASP A 96 9.69 10.28 20.50
C ASP A 96 9.52 9.85 21.98
N ASP A 97 8.41 9.20 22.28
CA ASP A 97 8.02 8.80 23.64
C ASP A 97 7.78 7.29 23.82
N ASP A 98 7.82 6.50 22.75
CA ASP A 98 7.54 5.06 22.79
C ASP A 98 8.51 4.18 21.99
N GLY A 99 9.56 4.76 21.40
CA GLY A 99 10.54 4.06 20.59
C GLY A 99 10.09 3.80 19.14
N ASN A 100 8.98 4.38 18.68
CA ASN A 100 8.36 4.04 17.40
C ASN A 100 7.93 5.27 16.57
N LEU A 101 8.90 5.87 15.88
CA LEU A 101 8.69 6.99 14.92
C LEU A 101 7.60 6.75 13.85
N ASN A 102 7.23 5.49 13.57
CA ASN A 102 6.21 5.16 12.57
C ASN A 102 4.81 5.66 12.95
N ASN A 103 4.52 5.83 14.24
CA ASN A 103 3.25 6.38 14.71
C ASN A 103 3.31 7.91 14.92
N GLY A 104 4.46 8.52 14.62
CA GLY A 104 4.78 9.91 14.89
C GLY A 104 5.63 10.08 16.14
N THR A 105 5.61 11.28 16.68
CA THR A 105 6.21 11.70 17.94
C THR A 105 5.25 12.75 18.56
N PRO A 106 5.31 13.04 19.86
CA PRO A 106 4.46 14.03 20.53
C PRO A 106 4.31 15.37 19.81
N ASN A 107 5.39 15.89 19.21
CA ASN A 107 5.40 17.17 18.49
C ASN A 107 5.69 17.01 17.00
N TYR A 108 5.37 15.84 16.44
CA TYR A 108 5.68 15.49 15.05
C TYR A 108 5.23 16.55 14.05
N ALA A 109 4.00 17.07 14.17
CA ALA A 109 3.45 18.05 13.23
C ALA A 109 4.27 19.35 13.18
N ASP A 110 4.80 19.80 14.33
CA ASP A 110 5.62 21.01 14.42
C ASP A 110 7.00 20.81 13.80
N LEU A 111 7.59 19.62 14.01
CA LEU A 111 8.88 19.23 13.45
C LEU A 111 8.80 18.95 11.93
N GLU A 112 7.77 18.23 11.48
CA GLU A 112 7.47 17.97 10.08
C GLU A 112 7.30 19.28 9.31
N LYS A 113 6.48 20.21 9.84
CA LYS A 113 6.29 21.52 9.22
C LYS A 113 7.59 22.30 9.05
N ALA A 114 8.50 22.21 10.02
CA ALA A 114 9.82 22.82 9.93
C ALA A 114 10.71 22.11 8.89
N ALA A 115 10.73 20.78 8.88
CA ALA A 115 11.52 19.99 7.92
C ALA A 115 11.05 20.23 6.48
N LEU A 116 9.74 20.21 6.24
CA LEU A 116 9.12 20.51 4.95
C LEU A 116 9.49 21.90 4.44
N LYS A 117 9.40 22.93 5.29
CA LYS A 117 9.78 24.31 4.94
C LYS A 117 11.24 24.39 4.47
N ARG A 118 12.12 23.52 4.99
CA ARG A 118 13.55 23.45 4.66
C ARG A 118 13.89 22.41 3.62
N LYS A 119 12.92 21.68 3.08
CA LYS A 119 13.12 20.51 2.19
C LYS A 119 14.11 19.49 2.76
N LEU A 120 14.19 19.39 4.08
CA LEU A 120 15.00 18.40 4.76
C LEU A 120 14.25 17.07 4.77
N PRO A 121 14.88 15.94 4.41
CA PRO A 121 14.31 14.63 4.66
C PRO A 121 14.08 14.42 6.17
N TYR A 122 12.94 13.82 6.52
CA TYR A 122 12.54 13.52 7.90
C TYR A 122 11.85 12.15 7.97
N PRO A 123 11.77 11.53 9.16
CA PRO A 123 11.03 10.29 9.34
C PRO A 123 9.54 10.51 9.05
N MET A 124 8.99 9.83 8.05
CA MET A 124 7.55 9.93 7.77
C MET A 124 6.76 9.08 8.76
N LYS A 125 5.80 9.69 9.45
CA LYS A 125 4.74 8.97 10.18
C LYS A 125 3.99 8.12 9.16
N THR A 126 3.94 6.83 9.41
CA THR A 126 3.31 5.83 8.52
C THR A 126 1.79 5.75 8.65
N GLY A 127 1.18 6.66 9.41
CA GLY A 127 -0.24 6.60 9.71
C GLY A 127 -0.61 5.45 10.66
N PRO A 128 -1.91 5.15 10.81
CA PRO A 128 -2.40 4.12 11.71
C PRO A 128 -2.01 2.73 11.19
N GLY A 129 -0.98 2.13 11.79
CA GLY A 129 -0.51 0.77 11.51
C GLY A 129 -0.05 0.53 10.06
N LYS A 130 0.63 -0.59 9.85
CA LYS A 130 0.93 -1.06 8.49
C LYS A 130 -0.36 -1.29 7.69
N ALA A 131 -1.39 -1.78 8.36
CA ALA A 131 -2.73 -1.97 7.81
C ALA A 131 -3.82 -1.60 8.80
N VAL A 132 -4.98 -1.22 8.25
CA VAL A 132 -6.22 -1.01 8.98
C VAL A 132 -7.14 -2.20 8.75
N TYR A 133 -7.76 -2.69 9.82
CA TYR A 133 -8.70 -3.81 9.77
C TYR A 133 -10.09 -3.34 10.13
N VAL A 134 -11.10 -3.81 9.39
CA VAL A 134 -12.48 -3.37 9.54
C VAL A 134 -13.39 -4.60 9.69
N PRO A 135 -14.12 -4.74 10.80
CA PRO A 135 -14.05 -3.90 12.02
C PRO A 135 -12.87 -4.26 12.93
N ASP A 136 -12.21 -5.40 12.72
CA ASP A 136 -11.18 -5.95 13.59
C ASP A 136 -10.20 -6.83 12.81
N ALA A 137 -9.06 -7.15 13.43
CA ALA A 137 -7.92 -7.82 12.77
C ALA A 137 -8.01 -9.36 12.69
N ASP A 138 -9.03 -9.97 13.27
CA ASP A 138 -9.17 -11.43 13.32
C ASP A 138 -9.82 -11.97 12.04
N ALA A 139 -9.04 -12.54 11.13
CA ALA A 139 -9.57 -13.11 9.89
C ALA A 139 -10.41 -14.39 10.08
N THR A 140 -10.54 -14.92 11.30
CA THR A 140 -11.14 -16.23 11.58
C THR A 140 -12.56 -16.16 12.15
N THR A 141 -13.01 -14.98 12.58
CA THR A 141 -14.30 -14.78 13.25
C THR A 141 -15.32 -14.04 12.39
N GLY A 142 -16.60 -14.20 12.73
CA GLY A 142 -17.73 -13.62 12.01
C GLY A 142 -18.47 -14.65 11.14
N GLY A 143 -19.73 -14.36 10.80
CA GLY A 143 -20.53 -15.21 9.93
C GLY A 143 -20.01 -15.22 8.48
N CYS A 144 -20.33 -16.26 7.73
CA CYS A 144 -19.94 -16.37 6.32
C CYS A 144 -21.01 -15.80 5.41
N ASN A 145 -20.61 -14.85 4.56
CA ASN A 145 -21.51 -14.20 3.63
C ASN A 145 -20.99 -14.25 2.21
N VAL A 146 -21.90 -14.54 1.30
CA VAL A 146 -21.58 -14.74 -0.12
C VAL A 146 -21.61 -13.45 -0.92
N ILE A 147 -21.91 -12.29 -0.32
CA ILE A 147 -21.95 -11.02 -1.05
C ILE A 147 -20.72 -10.17 -0.72
N PRO A 148 -19.96 -9.67 -1.73
CA PRO A 148 -20.24 -9.66 -3.17
C PRO A 148 -19.57 -10.76 -4.01
N PHE A 149 -18.90 -11.73 -3.40
CA PHE A 149 -17.99 -12.66 -4.10
C PHE A 149 -18.56 -14.08 -4.34
N GLY A 150 -19.87 -14.22 -4.16
CA GLY A 150 -20.73 -15.40 -4.31
C GLY A 150 -20.40 -16.64 -3.47
N THR A 151 -20.99 -17.79 -3.84
CA THR A 151 -21.20 -19.00 -2.99
C THR A 151 -20.26 -20.17 -3.30
N THR A 152 -20.36 -21.31 -2.61
CA THR A 152 -19.59 -22.52 -2.91
C THR A 152 -19.99 -23.27 -4.18
N LYS A 153 -21.10 -22.89 -4.83
CA LYS A 153 -21.59 -23.52 -6.07
C LYS A 153 -21.91 -22.46 -7.11
N SER A 154 -21.60 -22.76 -8.36
CA SER A 154 -22.03 -21.96 -9.51
C SER A 154 -23.55 -21.78 -9.46
N SER A 155 -23.98 -20.53 -9.48
CA SER A 155 -25.38 -20.16 -9.30
C SER A 155 -25.68 -18.88 -10.05
N THR A 156 -26.67 -18.94 -10.93
CA THR A 156 -27.16 -17.78 -11.68
C THR A 156 -27.64 -16.65 -10.76
N THR A 157 -28.07 -16.96 -9.54
CA THR A 157 -28.50 -15.97 -8.54
C THR A 157 -27.35 -15.08 -8.07
N TRP A 158 -26.14 -15.64 -7.98
CA TRP A 158 -24.97 -14.97 -7.37
C TRP A 158 -23.92 -14.56 -8.39
N VAL A 159 -24.25 -14.63 -9.68
CA VAL A 159 -23.32 -14.35 -10.77
C VAL A 159 -22.94 -12.87 -10.85
N ASN A 160 -23.90 -11.98 -10.57
CA ASN A 160 -23.72 -10.53 -10.65
C ASN A 160 -24.11 -9.91 -9.31
N GLN A 161 -23.20 -9.18 -8.71
CA GLN A 161 -23.33 -8.64 -7.36
C GLN A 161 -22.74 -7.24 -7.27
N ARG A 162 -23.40 -6.40 -6.48
CA ARG A 162 -22.96 -5.05 -6.17
C ARG A 162 -23.05 -4.86 -4.67
N TYR A 163 -22.02 -4.27 -4.09
CA TYR A 163 -21.87 -4.13 -2.66
C TYR A 163 -21.21 -2.80 -2.32
N GLN A 164 -21.68 -2.17 -1.25
CA GLN A 164 -21.03 -1.02 -0.62
C GLN A 164 -20.95 -1.26 0.89
N THR A 165 -19.85 -0.86 1.48
CA THR A 165 -19.71 -0.70 2.92
C THR A 165 -19.02 0.61 3.25
N MET A 166 -19.22 1.08 4.46
CA MET A 166 -18.53 2.24 5.01
C MET A 166 -17.41 1.77 5.96
N VAL A 167 -16.22 2.32 5.76
CA VAL A 167 -15.12 2.29 6.71
C VAL A 167 -15.10 3.65 7.39
N THR A 168 -15.37 3.67 8.68
CA THR A 168 -15.48 4.93 9.41
C THR A 168 -14.12 5.58 9.55
N LYS A 169 -14.08 6.90 9.75
CA LYS A 169 -12.84 7.60 10.12
C LYS A 169 -12.20 6.99 11.38
N ALA A 170 -13.02 6.49 12.30
CA ALA A 170 -12.57 5.80 13.51
C ALA A 170 -11.92 4.43 13.21
N ASP A 171 -12.48 3.65 12.28
CA ASP A 171 -11.83 2.41 11.80
C ASP A 171 -10.43 2.71 11.27
N LEU A 172 -10.28 3.82 10.55
CA LEU A 172 -8.99 4.30 10.03
C LEU A 172 -8.09 4.90 11.12
N GLY A 173 -8.38 4.76 12.41
CA GLY A 173 -7.56 5.30 13.49
C GLY A 173 -7.64 6.82 13.67
N ASN A 174 -8.71 7.46 13.20
CA ASN A 174 -8.92 8.91 13.25
C ASN A 174 -7.73 9.74 12.74
N PRO A 175 -7.24 9.49 11.51
CA PRO A 175 -6.04 10.16 11.05
C PRO A 175 -6.30 11.66 10.93
N THR A 176 -5.28 12.45 11.22
CA THR A 176 -5.31 13.92 11.13
C THR A 176 -4.70 14.43 9.82
N SER A 177 -3.95 13.59 9.13
CA SER A 177 -3.34 13.84 7.82
C SER A 177 -3.86 12.85 6.78
N ASN A 178 -3.58 13.14 5.50
CA ASN A 178 -3.93 12.22 4.42
C ASN A 178 -3.15 10.90 4.59
N ILE A 179 -3.82 9.78 4.32
CA ILE A 179 -3.17 8.46 4.25
C ILE A 179 -3.36 7.89 2.84
N THR A 180 -2.39 7.10 2.38
CA THR A 180 -2.49 6.40 1.10
C THR A 180 -2.90 4.96 1.36
N ILE A 181 -4.00 4.52 0.76
CA ILE A 181 -4.43 3.13 0.73
C ILE A 181 -3.86 2.50 -0.54
N CYS A 182 -3.12 1.42 -0.36
CA CYS A 182 -2.25 0.81 -1.35
C CYS A 182 -2.66 -0.62 -1.72
N GLY A 183 -3.51 -1.23 -0.90
CA GLY A 183 -4.07 -2.53 -1.16
C GLY A 183 -5.38 -2.74 -0.40
N LEU A 184 -6.06 -3.81 -0.80
CA LEU A 184 -7.24 -4.34 -0.16
C LEU A 184 -7.09 -5.85 0.01
N ALA A 185 -7.60 -6.38 1.12
CA ALA A 185 -7.75 -7.79 1.39
C ALA A 185 -9.10 -8.05 2.07
N PHE A 186 -9.58 -9.28 1.93
CA PHE A 186 -10.78 -9.76 2.61
C PHE A 186 -10.49 -11.10 3.27
N ALA A 187 -11.30 -11.45 4.28
CA ALA A 187 -11.13 -12.71 5.01
C ALA A 187 -12.10 -13.79 4.49
N PRO A 188 -11.68 -14.75 3.66
CA PRO A 188 -12.58 -15.79 3.18
C PRO A 188 -12.81 -16.85 4.25
N CYS A 189 -14.02 -17.40 4.29
CA CYS A 189 -14.37 -18.52 5.16
C CYS A 189 -13.86 -19.88 4.66
N GLY A 190 -13.31 -19.94 3.44
CA GLY A 190 -12.92 -21.18 2.80
C GLY A 190 -11.85 -20.94 1.74
N SER A 191 -11.00 -21.94 1.52
CA SER A 191 -9.96 -21.91 0.50
C SER A 191 -10.53 -22.30 -0.86
N GLY A 192 -9.87 -21.87 -1.93
CA GLY A 192 -10.23 -22.26 -3.29
C GLY A 192 -9.90 -21.17 -4.30
N MET A 193 -10.55 -21.23 -5.47
CA MET A 193 -10.41 -20.22 -6.51
C MET A 193 -11.76 -19.53 -6.72
N LYS A 194 -11.76 -18.20 -6.72
CA LYS A 194 -12.88 -17.39 -7.22
C LYS A 194 -12.54 -16.90 -8.61
N THR A 195 -13.47 -17.01 -9.56
CA THR A 195 -13.31 -16.44 -10.89
C THR A 195 -14.41 -15.42 -11.16
N PHE A 196 -14.08 -14.41 -11.96
CA PHE A 196 -14.98 -13.32 -12.30
C PHE A 196 -14.82 -12.97 -13.78
N SER A 197 -15.93 -12.81 -14.52
CA SER A 197 -15.87 -12.18 -15.84
C SER A 197 -15.38 -10.73 -15.74
N SER A 198 -15.80 -10.01 -14.69
CA SER A 198 -15.20 -8.73 -14.30
C SER A 198 -15.31 -8.50 -12.79
N LEU A 199 -14.31 -7.82 -12.23
CA LEU A 199 -14.31 -7.38 -10.85
C LEU A 199 -13.81 -5.93 -10.79
N GLN A 200 -14.64 -5.06 -10.21
CA GLN A 200 -14.33 -3.65 -10.02
C GLN A 200 -14.39 -3.30 -8.53
N ILE A 201 -13.42 -2.53 -8.06
CA ILE A 201 -13.44 -1.91 -6.73
C ILE A 201 -13.27 -0.41 -6.86
N ILE A 202 -14.16 0.33 -6.19
CA ILE A 202 -14.19 1.79 -6.19
C ILE A 202 -14.08 2.26 -4.75
N LEU A 203 -13.18 3.22 -4.50
CA LEU A 203 -13.03 3.89 -3.22
C LEU A 203 -13.49 5.35 -3.33
N GLY A 204 -14.25 5.84 -2.36
CA GLY A 204 -14.71 7.24 -2.27
C GLY A 204 -14.79 7.71 -0.81
N GLN A 205 -14.98 9.00 -0.57
CA GLN A 205 -15.17 9.56 0.79
C GLN A 205 -16.45 10.37 1.01
N THR A 206 -17.22 10.05 2.05
CA THR A 206 -18.48 10.72 2.36
C THR A 206 -18.51 11.25 3.79
N THR A 207 -19.16 12.39 3.99
CA THR A 207 -19.47 12.90 5.34
C THR A 207 -20.67 12.20 5.97
N ALA A 208 -21.42 11.39 5.20
CA ALA A 208 -22.53 10.60 5.71
C ALA A 208 -22.05 9.61 6.78
N THR A 209 -22.86 9.42 7.82
CA THR A 209 -22.59 8.48 8.93
C THR A 209 -23.19 7.09 8.70
N SER A 210 -24.00 6.93 7.64
CA SER A 210 -24.61 5.67 7.23
C SER A 210 -24.81 5.64 5.71
N LEU A 211 -25.00 4.44 5.15
CA LEU A 211 -25.36 4.21 3.76
C LEU A 211 -26.87 4.36 3.55
N GLY A 212 -27.25 5.06 2.48
CA GLY A 212 -28.60 5.04 1.93
C GLY A 212 -28.78 3.89 0.92
N THR A 213 -29.99 3.71 0.40
CA THR A 213 -30.32 2.64 -0.55
C THR A 213 -29.84 2.88 -1.99
N ASN A 214 -29.45 4.11 -2.33
CA ASN A 214 -28.94 4.48 -3.65
C ASN A 214 -27.41 4.41 -3.67
N PHE A 215 -26.84 3.55 -4.52
CA PHE A 215 -25.39 3.37 -4.62
C PHE A 215 -24.66 4.64 -5.06
N ALA A 216 -25.24 5.41 -5.98
CA ALA A 216 -24.62 6.64 -6.48
C ALA A 216 -24.63 7.74 -5.43
N SER A 217 -25.70 7.89 -4.65
CA SER A 217 -25.76 8.91 -3.58
C SER A 217 -24.78 8.65 -2.43
N ASN A 218 -24.40 7.39 -2.19
CA ASN A 218 -23.34 7.04 -1.25
C ASN A 218 -21.94 7.36 -1.79
N ARG A 219 -21.80 7.53 -3.11
CA ARG A 219 -20.53 7.84 -3.76
C ARG A 219 -20.37 9.36 -3.97
N PRO A 220 -19.41 10.00 -3.32
CA PRO A 220 -19.01 11.37 -3.65
C PRO A 220 -18.37 11.48 -5.04
N SER A 221 -18.19 12.71 -5.51
CA SER A 221 -17.48 13.01 -6.77
C SER A 221 -15.99 12.63 -6.76
N ASN A 222 -15.37 12.41 -5.59
CA ASN A 222 -13.97 11.99 -5.48
C ASN A 222 -13.78 10.45 -5.52
N ALA A 223 -14.84 9.69 -5.86
CA ALA A 223 -14.74 8.25 -6.00
C ALA A 223 -13.83 7.87 -7.18
N ARG A 224 -12.98 6.87 -6.97
CA ARG A 224 -12.01 6.38 -7.96
C ARG A 224 -12.05 4.86 -8.04
N THR A 225 -12.07 4.33 -9.26
CA THR A 225 -11.81 2.90 -9.49
C THR A 225 -10.37 2.61 -9.12
N VAL A 226 -10.15 1.79 -8.11
CA VAL A 226 -8.81 1.41 -7.62
C VAL A 226 -8.36 0.04 -8.11
N PHE A 227 -9.29 -0.76 -8.61
CA PHE A 227 -9.07 -2.07 -9.17
C PHE A 227 -10.13 -2.34 -10.23
N PHE A 228 -9.72 -2.79 -11.42
CA PHE A 228 -10.63 -3.25 -12.45
C PHE A 228 -9.94 -4.32 -13.31
N GLN A 229 -10.44 -5.55 -13.23
CA GLN A 229 -9.89 -6.67 -13.98
C GLN A 229 -11.02 -7.49 -14.60
N ARG A 230 -10.85 -7.88 -15.85
CA ARG A 230 -11.68 -8.88 -16.54
C ARG A 230 -11.04 -10.25 -16.50
N ASN A 231 -11.86 -11.31 -16.51
CA ASN A 231 -11.41 -12.70 -16.40
C ASN A 231 -10.46 -12.91 -15.21
N TYR A 232 -10.83 -12.33 -14.07
CA TYR A 232 -10.01 -12.31 -12.87
C TYR A 232 -10.15 -13.62 -12.10
N GLU A 233 -9.01 -14.18 -11.69
CA GLU A 233 -8.92 -15.44 -10.94
C GLU A 233 -8.17 -15.17 -9.63
N TRP A 234 -8.83 -15.44 -8.51
CA TRP A 234 -8.38 -15.07 -7.18
C TRP A 234 -8.27 -16.31 -6.28
N PRO A 235 -7.05 -16.82 -6.04
CA PRO A 235 -6.84 -17.89 -5.09
C PRO A 235 -7.05 -17.37 -3.66
N LEU A 236 -7.72 -18.18 -2.85
CA LEU A 236 -8.11 -17.87 -1.48
C LEU A 236 -7.58 -18.92 -0.51
N THR A 237 -7.19 -18.47 0.68
CA THR A 237 -6.83 -19.31 1.82
C THR A 237 -7.76 -18.98 2.99
N ALA A 238 -8.57 -19.96 3.39
CA ALA A 238 -9.54 -19.82 4.48
C ALA A 238 -8.92 -19.18 5.74
N ASN A 239 -9.68 -18.28 6.36
CA ASN A 239 -9.34 -17.66 7.64
C ASN A 239 -8.03 -16.84 7.60
N THR A 240 -7.66 -16.30 6.44
CA THR A 240 -6.51 -15.41 6.28
C THR A 240 -6.91 -14.09 5.63
N TRP A 241 -6.06 -13.08 5.68
CA TRP A 241 -6.28 -11.84 4.95
C TRP A 241 -5.77 -11.96 3.52
N ASP A 242 -6.62 -12.44 2.61
CA ASP A 242 -6.25 -12.64 1.20
C ASP A 242 -6.30 -11.31 0.44
N PRO A 243 -5.18 -10.84 -0.13
CA PRO A 243 -5.17 -9.64 -0.96
C PRO A 243 -5.97 -9.86 -2.23
N ILE A 244 -6.87 -8.93 -2.56
CA ILE A 244 -7.69 -8.98 -3.79
C ILE A 244 -7.05 -8.22 -4.96
N GLY A 245 -5.95 -7.52 -4.71
CA GLY A 245 -5.42 -6.58 -5.68
C GLY A 245 -5.84 -5.14 -5.41
N GLN A 246 -5.09 -4.23 -6.01
CA GLN A 246 -5.36 -2.80 -6.16
C GLN A 246 -4.34 -2.34 -7.18
N GLU A 247 -4.76 -1.66 -8.24
CA GLU A 247 -3.87 -1.17 -9.30
C GLU A 247 -3.45 0.27 -9.06
N ILE A 248 -4.34 1.03 -8.43
CA ILE A 248 -4.21 2.47 -8.27
C ILE A 248 -4.30 2.81 -6.79
N ASN A 249 -3.28 3.49 -6.27
CA ASN A 249 -3.29 4.03 -4.90
C ASN A 249 -4.45 5.02 -4.69
N TYR A 250 -5.05 5.02 -3.50
CA TYR A 250 -6.11 5.94 -3.13
C TYR A 250 -5.68 6.81 -1.95
N THR A 251 -5.69 8.13 -2.10
CA THR A 251 -5.39 9.05 -1.01
C THR A 251 -6.67 9.37 -0.25
N TYR A 252 -6.76 8.89 0.98
CA TYR A 252 -7.83 9.24 1.91
C TYR A 252 -7.52 10.57 2.61
N ASN A 253 -8.44 11.53 2.51
CA ASN A 253 -8.36 12.81 3.22
C ASN A 253 -9.31 12.85 4.43
N PRO A 254 -8.81 12.87 5.69
CA PRO A 254 -9.66 12.81 6.88
C PRO A 254 -10.66 13.96 7.05
N ALA A 255 -10.53 15.04 6.29
CA ALA A 255 -11.49 16.14 6.25
C ALA A 255 -12.77 15.80 5.46
N LEU A 256 -12.71 14.80 4.58
CA LEU A 256 -13.84 14.38 3.73
C LEU A 256 -14.73 13.29 4.36
N GLY A 257 -14.45 12.90 5.62
CA GLY A 257 -15.29 11.97 6.38
C GLY A 257 -14.91 10.50 6.21
N ASN A 258 -15.90 9.63 6.14
CA ASN A 258 -15.74 8.17 6.09
C ASN A 258 -15.35 7.69 4.69
N LEU A 259 -14.68 6.54 4.59
CA LEU A 259 -14.37 5.89 3.32
C LEU A 259 -15.53 4.97 2.92
N VAL A 260 -15.95 5.01 1.66
CA VAL A 260 -16.90 4.08 1.06
C VAL A 260 -16.13 3.14 0.15
N VAL A 261 -16.30 1.84 0.38
CA VAL A 261 -15.74 0.77 -0.44
C VAL A 261 -16.88 0.15 -1.22
N GLU A 262 -16.86 0.29 -2.54
CA GLU A 262 -17.81 -0.35 -3.44
C GLU A 262 -17.13 -1.46 -4.22
N VAL A 263 -17.82 -2.60 -4.34
CA VAL A 263 -17.41 -3.74 -5.14
C VAL A 263 -18.52 -4.07 -6.14
N ILE A 264 -18.14 -4.23 -7.41
CA ILE A 264 -19.00 -4.72 -8.48
C ILE A 264 -18.37 -5.99 -9.04
N ALA A 265 -19.01 -7.13 -8.82
CA ALA A 265 -18.58 -8.43 -9.29
C ALA A 265 -19.56 -8.94 -10.35
N GLN A 266 -19.05 -9.38 -11.50
CA GLN A 266 -19.87 -9.92 -12.59
C GLN A 266 -19.30 -11.25 -13.07
N GLY A 267 -20.19 -12.13 -13.51
CA GLY A 267 -19.79 -13.45 -13.99
C GLY A 267 -19.03 -14.25 -12.94
N SER A 268 -19.41 -14.12 -11.65
CA SER A 268 -18.76 -14.87 -10.58
C SER A 268 -19.00 -16.37 -10.75
N ASP A 269 -17.95 -17.13 -10.99
CA ASP A 269 -17.95 -18.60 -10.97
C ASP A 269 -17.03 -19.11 -9.85
N ILE A 270 -17.56 -20.07 -9.09
CA ILE A 270 -17.33 -20.04 -7.64
C ILE A 270 -17.16 -21.44 -7.05
N ASN A 271 -15.91 -21.75 -6.68
CA ASN A 271 -15.49 -22.99 -6.02
C ASN A 271 -14.92 -22.72 -4.62
N ALA A 272 -15.44 -21.72 -3.90
CA ALA A 272 -14.98 -21.37 -2.55
C ALA A 272 -16.12 -20.75 -1.71
N SER A 273 -16.01 -20.85 -0.38
CA SER A 273 -16.99 -20.32 0.59
C SER A 273 -17.19 -18.80 0.49
N GLY A 274 -18.12 -18.27 1.29
CA GLY A 274 -18.28 -16.82 1.48
C GLY A 274 -17.09 -16.19 2.22
N PHE A 275 -17.26 -14.95 2.65
CA PHE A 275 -16.27 -14.19 3.41
C PHE A 275 -16.82 -13.86 4.80
N HIS A 276 -15.93 -13.80 5.78
CA HIS A 276 -16.28 -13.43 7.14
C HIS A 276 -16.88 -12.02 7.16
N THR A 277 -17.91 -11.84 7.99
CA THR A 277 -18.60 -10.56 8.17
C THR A 277 -18.31 -9.93 9.52
N GLY A 278 -18.36 -8.60 9.57
CA GLY A 278 -18.33 -7.82 10.80
C GLY A 278 -19.58 -6.98 11.01
N ALA A 279 -19.61 -6.28 12.15
CA ALA A 279 -20.71 -5.41 12.58
C ALA A 279 -20.72 -4.04 11.86
N ARG A 280 -20.57 -4.03 10.53
CA ARG A 280 -20.70 -2.83 9.70
C ARG A 280 -21.92 -2.94 8.79
N GLN A 281 -22.53 -1.79 8.50
CA GLN A 281 -23.64 -1.69 7.56
C GLN A 281 -23.14 -1.96 6.15
N ARG A 282 -23.94 -2.67 5.36
CA ARG A 282 -23.72 -2.80 3.93
C ARG A 282 -24.95 -2.39 3.13
N LEU A 283 -24.73 -1.90 1.92
CA LEU A 283 -25.72 -1.83 0.86
C LEU A 283 -25.38 -2.90 -0.17
N TYR A 284 -26.36 -3.67 -0.63
CA TYR A 284 -26.10 -4.74 -1.59
C TYR A 284 -27.23 -4.95 -2.59
N ALA A 285 -26.88 -5.49 -3.76
CA ALA A 285 -27.79 -5.97 -4.78
C ALA A 285 -27.15 -7.17 -5.50
N TYR A 286 -27.95 -8.13 -5.94
CA TYR A 286 -27.49 -9.35 -6.61
C TYR A 286 -28.55 -9.82 -7.61
N ASN A 287 -28.23 -10.85 -8.41
CA ASN A 287 -29.12 -11.43 -9.42
C ASN A 287 -29.67 -10.42 -10.44
N TRP A 288 -28.83 -9.51 -10.92
CA TRP A 288 -29.21 -8.47 -11.86
C TRP A 288 -28.62 -8.71 -13.25
N THR A 289 -29.32 -8.22 -14.28
CA THR A 289 -28.85 -8.22 -15.67
C THR A 289 -28.18 -6.90 -16.05
N THR A 290 -28.61 -5.80 -15.44
CA THR A 290 -28.02 -4.46 -15.54
C THR A 290 -27.56 -3.98 -14.17
N ILE A 291 -26.50 -3.16 -14.11
CA ILE A 291 -25.97 -2.69 -12.82
C ILE A 291 -27.06 -1.87 -12.09
N PRO A 292 -27.53 -2.33 -10.91
CA PRO A 292 -28.69 -1.74 -10.25
C PRO A 292 -28.31 -0.40 -9.60
N SER A 293 -29.16 0.61 -9.72
CA SER A 293 -28.93 1.93 -9.10
C SER A 293 -29.21 1.95 -7.59
N THR A 294 -30.06 1.04 -7.11
CA THR A 294 -30.44 0.88 -5.71
C THR A 294 -30.16 -0.53 -5.20
N GLY A 295 -30.18 -0.70 -3.87
CA GLY A 295 -30.01 -1.99 -3.23
C GLY A 295 -30.73 -2.08 -1.88
N THR A 296 -30.49 -3.20 -1.20
CA THR A 296 -31.01 -3.48 0.14
C THR A 296 -29.95 -3.16 1.19
N ILE A 297 -30.36 -2.51 2.28
CA ILE A 297 -29.50 -2.28 3.45
C ILE A 297 -29.51 -3.52 4.34
N GLY A 298 -28.33 -4.02 4.67
CA GLY A 298 -28.14 -5.02 5.72
C GLY A 298 -27.37 -4.42 6.89
N SER A 299 -27.95 -4.44 8.09
CA SER A 299 -27.22 -4.15 9.32
C SER A 299 -26.33 -5.35 9.68
N SER A 300 -25.06 -5.08 10.02
CA SER A 300 -24.14 -6.07 10.61
C SER A 300 -23.78 -7.29 9.75
N ALA A 301 -23.62 -7.11 8.43
CA ALA A 301 -23.23 -8.19 7.52
C ALA A 301 -22.21 -7.75 6.44
N ALA A 302 -21.58 -6.60 6.63
CA ALA A 302 -20.47 -6.18 5.78
C ALA A 302 -19.28 -7.12 5.92
N LEU A 303 -18.58 -7.36 4.83
CA LEU A 303 -17.38 -8.20 4.83
C LEU A 303 -16.27 -7.58 5.66
N LYS A 304 -15.53 -8.43 6.36
CA LYS A 304 -14.28 -8.07 7.01
C LYS A 304 -13.26 -7.71 5.94
N MET A 305 -12.61 -6.58 6.11
CA MET A 305 -11.62 -6.09 5.16
C MET A 305 -10.37 -5.59 5.85
N LYS A 306 -9.26 -5.68 5.13
CA LYS A 306 -7.97 -5.11 5.50
C LYS A 306 -7.57 -4.10 4.42
N LEU A 307 -7.24 -2.89 4.84
CA LEU A 307 -6.70 -1.81 4.01
C LEU A 307 -5.19 -1.73 4.25
N PHE A 308 -4.39 -1.91 3.20
CA PHE A 308 -2.93 -1.77 3.30
C PHE A 308 -2.61 -0.28 3.18
N VAL A 309 -2.01 0.32 4.21
CA VAL A 309 -1.65 1.75 4.21
C VAL A 309 -0.15 1.89 3.97
N THR A 310 0.64 1.24 4.81
CA THR A 310 2.09 1.14 4.64
C THR A 310 2.58 -0.31 4.69
N GLU A 311 1.70 -1.30 4.83
CA GLU A 311 2.06 -2.71 4.80
C GLU A 311 2.44 -3.15 3.39
N GLY A 312 3.64 -3.72 3.28
CA GLY A 312 4.08 -4.44 2.09
C GLY A 312 3.76 -5.92 2.21
N GLY A 313 3.49 -6.58 1.09
CA GLY A 313 3.18 -8.00 1.06
C GLY A 313 3.42 -8.62 -0.29
N VAL A 314 3.37 -9.95 -0.34
CA VAL A 314 3.37 -10.72 -1.57
C VAL A 314 2.03 -11.42 -1.73
N ALA A 315 1.55 -11.54 -2.96
CA ALA A 315 0.30 -12.22 -3.28
C ALA A 315 0.44 -12.94 -4.62
N THR A 316 -0.39 -13.95 -4.86
CA THR A 316 -0.47 -14.62 -6.16
C THR A 316 -1.90 -14.62 -6.67
N PHE A 317 -2.05 -14.61 -7.99
CA PHE A 317 -3.30 -14.40 -8.71
C PHE A 317 -3.25 -15.15 -10.04
N GLY A 318 -4.40 -15.37 -10.68
CA GLY A 318 -4.41 -16.09 -11.95
C GLY A 318 -4.20 -17.60 -11.80
N GLN A 319 -4.24 -18.27 -12.93
CA GLN A 319 -3.89 -19.67 -13.11
C GLN A 319 -2.85 -19.83 -14.23
N GLY A 320 -2.02 -20.86 -14.11
CA GLY A 320 -1.18 -21.32 -15.20
C GLY A 320 -1.94 -22.22 -16.18
N CYS A 321 -1.31 -22.54 -17.31
CA CYS A 321 -1.82 -23.54 -18.24
C CYS A 321 -1.13 -24.90 -18.05
N VAL A 322 -1.84 -25.98 -18.36
CA VAL A 322 -1.34 -27.35 -18.21
C VAL A 322 -0.20 -27.62 -19.20
N GLY A 323 0.91 -28.17 -18.71
CA GLY A 323 2.05 -28.63 -19.51
C GLY A 323 1.89 -30.05 -20.04
N SER A 324 2.84 -30.49 -20.86
CA SER A 324 2.87 -31.84 -21.46
C SER A 324 3.07 -32.96 -20.42
N ASN A 325 3.54 -32.62 -19.21
CA ASN A 325 3.61 -33.51 -18.06
C ASN A 325 2.28 -33.61 -17.28
N SER A 326 1.19 -33.04 -17.80
CA SER A 326 -0.12 -32.95 -17.14
C SER A 326 -0.12 -32.18 -15.81
N LEU A 327 0.94 -31.42 -15.53
CA LEU A 327 1.01 -30.52 -14.38
C LEU A 327 0.89 -29.07 -14.86
N THR A 328 0.35 -28.21 -13.99
CA THR A 328 0.31 -26.76 -14.24
C THR A 328 1.53 -26.11 -13.56
N PRO A 329 2.46 -25.52 -14.32
CA PRO A 329 3.53 -24.73 -13.74
C PRO A 329 2.96 -23.66 -12.83
N THR A 330 3.54 -23.51 -11.64
CA THR A 330 3.01 -22.62 -10.60
C THR A 330 4.10 -21.69 -10.08
N LEU A 331 3.78 -20.40 -10.03
CA LEU A 331 4.53 -19.37 -9.34
C LEU A 331 4.05 -19.25 -7.90
N THR A 332 4.99 -19.28 -6.96
CA THR A 332 4.76 -18.94 -5.56
C THR A 332 5.67 -17.79 -5.13
N MET A 333 5.23 -17.02 -4.14
CA MET A 333 6.03 -15.96 -3.54
C MET A 333 6.08 -16.15 -2.03
N ALA A 334 7.24 -15.89 -1.43
CA ALA A 334 7.44 -15.96 0.01
C ALA A 334 8.28 -14.76 0.51
N GLY A 335 8.07 -14.39 1.77
CA GLY A 335 8.73 -13.24 2.40
C GLY A 335 7.78 -12.06 2.62
N THR A 336 8.35 -10.91 2.94
CA THR A 336 7.61 -9.68 3.22
C THR A 336 7.80 -8.67 2.09
N GLY A 337 6.81 -7.79 1.87
CA GLY A 337 7.00 -6.63 1.00
C GLY A 337 7.70 -5.45 1.69
N ALA A 338 8.28 -5.66 2.87
CA ALA A 338 8.93 -4.61 3.64
C ALA A 338 10.22 -4.11 2.97
N ILE A 339 10.36 -2.80 2.85
CA ILE A 339 11.53 -2.10 2.31
C ILE A 339 12.78 -2.47 3.12
N GLY A 340 13.90 -2.69 2.42
CA GLY A 340 15.15 -3.15 3.04
C GLY A 340 15.20 -4.66 3.34
N THR A 341 14.13 -5.41 3.04
CA THR A 341 14.11 -6.88 3.20
C THR A 341 14.33 -7.60 1.87
N SER A 342 13.95 -8.87 1.79
CA SER A 342 13.98 -9.64 0.54
C SER A 342 12.78 -10.57 0.47
N TYR A 343 12.39 -10.92 -0.74
CA TYR A 343 11.36 -11.89 -1.03
C TYR A 343 11.91 -12.95 -2.00
N THR A 344 11.25 -14.09 -2.05
CA THR A 344 11.57 -15.18 -2.96
C THR A 344 10.45 -15.33 -3.97
N VAL A 345 10.83 -15.44 -5.25
CA VAL A 345 9.93 -15.81 -6.36
C VAL A 345 10.32 -17.22 -6.79
N SER A 346 9.36 -18.15 -6.77
CA SER A 346 9.63 -19.56 -7.02
C SER A 346 8.73 -20.12 -8.12
N LEU A 347 9.31 -20.92 -9.00
CA LEU A 347 8.65 -21.74 -10.00
C LEU A 347 8.62 -23.20 -9.49
N SER A 348 7.51 -23.87 -9.72
CA SER A 348 7.33 -25.31 -9.49
C SER A 348 6.53 -25.93 -10.65
N ASN A 349 6.55 -27.27 -10.72
CA ASN A 349 5.78 -28.07 -11.69
C ASN A 349 6.12 -27.82 -13.18
N ALA A 350 7.27 -27.20 -13.47
CA ALA A 350 7.79 -27.14 -14.83
C ALA A 350 8.36 -28.51 -15.26
N LEU A 351 8.70 -28.67 -16.53
CA LEU A 351 9.49 -29.83 -16.98
C LEU A 351 10.89 -29.80 -16.33
N ALA A 352 11.43 -30.98 -16.02
CA ALA A 352 12.77 -31.13 -15.48
C ALA A 352 13.82 -30.51 -16.40
N ASN A 353 14.72 -29.70 -15.84
CA ASN A 353 15.79 -29.00 -16.57
C ASN A 353 15.30 -28.06 -17.70
N ALA A 354 14.02 -27.68 -17.70
CA ALA A 354 13.49 -26.79 -18.71
C ALA A 354 14.00 -25.36 -18.53
N GLY A 355 14.43 -24.74 -19.62
CA GLY A 355 14.61 -23.30 -19.67
C GLY A 355 13.27 -22.58 -19.47
N ALA A 356 13.27 -21.43 -18.82
CA ALA A 356 12.10 -20.60 -18.59
C ALA A 356 12.46 -19.12 -18.65
N PHE A 357 11.45 -18.29 -18.86
CA PHE A 357 11.57 -16.84 -18.75
C PHE A 357 10.80 -16.36 -17.52
N LEU A 358 11.44 -15.56 -16.66
CA LEU A 358 10.74 -14.78 -15.65
C LEU A 358 10.44 -13.40 -16.23
N SER A 359 9.18 -13.14 -16.52
CA SER A 359 8.67 -11.83 -16.91
C SER A 359 8.44 -10.98 -15.67
N VAL A 360 8.83 -9.70 -15.75
CA VAL A 360 8.66 -8.73 -14.66
C VAL A 360 8.06 -7.44 -15.18
N ASN A 361 7.18 -6.84 -14.38
CA ASN A 361 6.51 -5.58 -14.67
C ASN A 361 6.47 -4.65 -13.45
N VAL A 362 6.62 -3.35 -13.70
CA VAL A 362 6.43 -2.26 -12.74
C VAL A 362 5.41 -1.22 -13.21
N THR A 363 4.95 -1.29 -14.45
CA THR A 363 4.11 -0.25 -15.09
C THR A 363 2.60 -0.50 -15.01
N GLY A 364 2.12 -1.74 -14.83
CA GLY A 364 0.70 -2.07 -14.73
C GLY A 364 0.29 -3.42 -15.34
N LEU A 365 -0.94 -3.85 -15.05
CA LEU A 365 -1.54 -5.10 -15.55
C LEU A 365 -2.12 -4.93 -16.96
N TRP A 366 -2.27 -6.04 -17.70
CA TRP A 366 -3.16 -6.07 -18.87
C TRP A 366 -4.59 -6.26 -18.37
N ASP A 367 -5.53 -5.51 -18.94
CA ASP A 367 -6.95 -5.78 -18.76
C ASP A 367 -7.62 -5.87 -20.14
N PRO A 368 -8.15 -7.05 -20.54
CA PRO A 368 -8.06 -8.34 -19.84
C PRO A 368 -6.65 -8.96 -19.97
N PRO A 369 -6.33 -10.06 -19.25
CA PRO A 369 -5.16 -10.87 -19.53
C PRO A 369 -5.10 -11.29 -21.01
N LEU A 370 -3.91 -11.24 -21.61
CA LEU A 370 -3.70 -11.61 -23.02
C LEU A 370 -3.74 -13.13 -23.17
N ASP A 371 -4.72 -13.63 -23.93
CA ASP A 371 -4.79 -15.04 -24.32
C ASP A 371 -3.69 -15.35 -25.35
N LEU A 372 -2.76 -16.23 -24.99
CA LEU A 372 -1.64 -16.62 -25.83
C LEU A 372 -2.01 -17.71 -26.85
N GLY A 373 -3.25 -18.17 -26.86
CA GLY A 373 -3.79 -19.03 -27.91
C GLY A 373 -3.64 -18.42 -29.31
N ILE A 374 -3.70 -17.09 -29.42
CA ILE A 374 -3.51 -16.36 -30.68
C ILE A 374 -2.11 -16.57 -31.29
N VAL A 375 -1.11 -16.87 -30.45
CA VAL A 375 0.27 -17.18 -30.86
C VAL A 375 0.61 -18.68 -30.69
N GLY A 376 -0.40 -19.53 -30.51
CA GLY A 376 -0.23 -20.98 -30.48
C GLY A 376 0.00 -21.60 -29.11
N ALA A 377 -0.19 -20.86 -28.01
CA ALA A 377 -0.20 -21.38 -26.63
C ALA A 377 -1.61 -21.38 -26.04
N ALA A 378 -2.51 -22.19 -26.63
CA ALA A 378 -3.91 -22.26 -26.22
C ALA A 378 -4.06 -22.59 -24.72
N GLY A 379 -4.92 -21.84 -24.03
CA GLY A 379 -5.15 -21.97 -22.59
C GLY A 379 -4.13 -21.24 -21.72
N CYS A 380 -3.01 -20.76 -22.27
CA CYS A 380 -2.03 -19.95 -21.56
C CYS A 380 -2.37 -18.47 -21.63
N LYS A 381 -2.15 -17.75 -20.53
CA LYS A 381 -2.40 -16.30 -20.42
C LYS A 381 -1.13 -15.56 -20.02
N MET A 382 -1.02 -14.31 -20.45
CA MET A 382 -0.07 -13.32 -19.95
C MET A 382 -0.84 -12.21 -19.24
N TYR A 383 -0.55 -12.01 -17.94
CA TYR A 383 -1.39 -11.16 -17.07
C TYR A 383 -0.97 -9.68 -17.04
N PHE A 384 0.25 -9.35 -17.48
CA PHE A 384 0.79 -8.00 -17.41
C PHE A 384 1.80 -7.72 -18.52
N ASN A 385 2.16 -6.43 -18.71
CA ASN A 385 3.11 -6.00 -19.72
C ASN A 385 4.51 -6.43 -19.34
N ASN A 386 5.29 -7.03 -20.24
CA ASN A 386 6.66 -7.37 -19.90
C ASN A 386 7.56 -6.14 -20.02
N ASP A 387 8.03 -5.60 -18.89
CA ASP A 387 9.03 -4.52 -18.90
C ASP A 387 10.45 -5.09 -19.07
N PHE A 388 10.73 -6.22 -18.41
CA PHE A 388 11.99 -6.93 -18.57
C PHE A 388 11.86 -8.43 -18.31
N THR A 389 12.77 -9.20 -18.90
CA THR A 389 12.78 -10.67 -18.84
C THR A 389 14.10 -11.17 -18.31
N LEU A 390 14.05 -12.17 -17.41
CA LEU A 390 15.21 -12.91 -16.94
C LEU A 390 15.14 -14.34 -17.47
N ALA A 391 16.20 -14.80 -18.14
CA ALA A 391 16.33 -16.20 -18.53
C ALA A 391 16.76 -17.04 -17.32
N VAL A 392 16.04 -18.13 -17.05
CA VAL A 392 16.30 -19.04 -15.93
C VAL A 392 16.16 -20.48 -16.40
N ALA A 393 16.57 -21.44 -15.58
CA ALA A 393 16.34 -22.86 -15.83
C ALA A 393 15.81 -23.54 -14.58
N ALA A 394 14.74 -24.32 -14.74
CA ALA A 394 14.28 -25.22 -13.70
C ALA A 394 15.33 -26.31 -13.44
N ASN A 395 15.40 -26.81 -12.22
CA ASN A 395 16.26 -27.92 -11.84
C ASN A 395 15.66 -29.28 -12.29
N ALA A 396 16.28 -30.39 -11.89
CA ALA A 396 15.83 -31.74 -12.22
C ALA A 396 14.43 -32.07 -11.67
N SER A 397 13.93 -31.35 -10.66
CA SER A 397 12.56 -31.50 -10.14
C SER A 397 11.55 -30.52 -10.77
N GLY A 398 11.94 -29.76 -11.80
CA GLY A 398 11.04 -28.78 -12.43
C GLY A 398 10.81 -27.53 -11.58
N ALA A 399 11.75 -27.19 -10.69
CA ALA A 399 11.65 -26.05 -9.79
C ALA A 399 12.77 -25.02 -9.98
N TYR A 400 12.50 -23.76 -9.68
CA TYR A 400 13.49 -22.67 -9.64
C TYR A 400 13.10 -21.69 -8.55
N ALA A 401 14.07 -21.03 -7.93
CA ALA A 401 13.81 -19.96 -6.96
C ALA A 401 14.86 -18.87 -7.07
N ILE A 402 14.43 -17.62 -6.99
CA ILE A 402 15.30 -16.46 -6.91
C ILE A 402 14.90 -15.60 -5.70
N ARG A 403 15.91 -15.19 -4.92
CA ARG A 403 15.74 -14.25 -3.81
C ARG A 403 16.10 -12.86 -4.30
N LEU A 404 15.17 -11.92 -4.22
CA LEU A 404 15.32 -10.56 -4.70
C LEU A 404 15.30 -9.58 -3.51
N PRO A 405 16.30 -8.69 -3.37
CA PRO A 405 16.27 -7.65 -2.34
C PRO A 405 15.26 -6.55 -2.69
N ILE A 406 14.69 -5.90 -1.67
CA ILE A 406 13.89 -4.69 -1.79
C ILE A 406 14.79 -3.52 -1.33
N PRO A 407 15.27 -2.65 -2.24
CA PRO A 407 16.12 -1.52 -1.86
C PRO A 407 15.47 -0.62 -0.80
N THR A 408 16.29 -0.06 0.10
CA THR A 408 15.80 0.88 1.14
C THR A 408 15.26 2.20 0.57
N SER A 409 15.58 2.50 -0.68
CA SER A 409 15.11 3.68 -1.42
C SER A 409 13.81 3.43 -2.19
N THR A 410 13.26 2.22 -2.17
CA THR A 410 12.04 1.91 -2.91
C THR A 410 10.86 2.71 -2.36
N PRO A 411 10.05 3.38 -3.20
CA PRO A 411 8.87 4.08 -2.71
C PRO A 411 7.86 3.11 -2.07
N LEU A 412 7.06 3.62 -1.14
CA LEU A 412 5.94 2.89 -0.57
C LEU A 412 4.87 2.65 -1.63
N CYS A 413 4.17 1.54 -1.52
CA CYS A 413 3.01 1.22 -2.35
C CYS A 413 3.32 1.03 -3.83
N GLU A 414 4.58 0.71 -4.15
CA GLU A 414 4.98 0.27 -5.46
C GLU A 414 4.60 -1.18 -5.67
N ARG A 415 4.32 -1.52 -6.93
CA ARG A 415 3.88 -2.85 -7.31
C ARG A 415 4.84 -3.42 -8.32
N VAL A 416 5.27 -4.65 -8.08
CA VAL A 416 6.07 -5.41 -9.04
C VAL A 416 5.38 -6.73 -9.29
N TYR A 417 5.17 -7.07 -10.56
CA TYR A 417 4.52 -8.31 -10.96
C TYR A 417 5.50 -9.28 -11.57
N PHE A 418 5.24 -10.58 -11.37
CA PHE A 418 6.10 -11.68 -11.77
C PHE A 418 5.29 -12.78 -12.44
N GLN A 419 5.80 -13.37 -13.52
CA GLN A 419 5.19 -14.53 -14.16
C GLN A 419 6.28 -15.34 -14.86
N PHE A 420 6.31 -16.65 -14.65
CA PHE A 420 7.18 -17.54 -15.40
C PHE A 420 6.50 -18.05 -16.67
N PHE A 421 7.30 -18.22 -17.73
CA PHE A 421 6.97 -18.89 -18.98
C PHE A 421 7.96 -20.03 -19.25
N PRO A 422 7.74 -21.24 -18.68
CA PRO A 422 8.61 -22.39 -18.91
C PRO A 422 8.48 -22.95 -20.32
N ARG A 423 9.62 -23.40 -20.88
CA ARG A 423 9.66 -24.09 -22.17
C ARG A 423 9.06 -25.47 -22.06
N ASP A 424 8.06 -25.73 -22.89
CA ASP A 424 7.44 -27.03 -23.08
C ASP A 424 7.00 -27.18 -24.54
N ALA A 425 7.90 -27.69 -25.38
CA ALA A 425 7.68 -27.84 -26.82
C ALA A 425 6.55 -28.82 -27.17
N ARG A 426 6.10 -29.66 -26.22
CA ARG A 426 5.04 -30.65 -26.45
C ARG A 426 3.68 -30.18 -25.95
N ALA A 427 3.61 -29.17 -25.09
CA ALA A 427 2.35 -28.66 -24.55
C ALA A 427 1.49 -27.97 -25.62
N ASN A 428 2.12 -27.20 -26.53
CA ASN A 428 1.42 -26.43 -27.56
C ASN A 428 2.38 -25.96 -28.67
N ARG A 429 1.85 -25.26 -29.69
CA ARG A 429 2.61 -24.83 -30.87
C ARG A 429 3.67 -23.78 -30.59
N LEU A 430 3.44 -22.91 -29.60
CA LEU A 430 4.43 -21.91 -29.18
C LEU A 430 5.59 -22.54 -28.40
N GLY A 431 5.37 -23.72 -27.83
CA GLY A 431 6.35 -24.43 -27.03
C GLY A 431 6.62 -23.80 -25.67
N LEU A 432 5.66 -23.04 -25.15
CA LEU A 432 5.71 -22.38 -23.84
C LEU A 432 4.46 -22.67 -23.04
N THR A 433 4.62 -22.88 -21.75
CA THR A 433 3.53 -22.82 -20.76
C THR A 433 3.62 -21.50 -19.99
N SER A 434 2.58 -21.12 -19.27
CA SER A 434 2.60 -19.98 -18.37
C SER A 434 2.14 -20.39 -16.96
N THR A 435 2.67 -19.68 -15.97
CA THR A 435 2.24 -19.79 -14.57
C THR A 435 1.07 -18.86 -14.27
N ASN A 436 0.48 -18.98 -13.08
CA ASN A 436 -0.18 -17.87 -12.41
C ASN A 436 0.82 -16.70 -12.22
N TYR A 437 0.36 -15.52 -11.80
CA TYR A 437 1.25 -14.39 -11.56
C TYR A 437 1.37 -14.03 -10.08
N GLY A 438 2.52 -13.46 -9.73
CA GLY A 438 2.83 -12.93 -8.42
C GLY A 438 2.79 -11.41 -8.41
N ARG A 439 2.47 -10.82 -7.26
CA ARG A 439 2.58 -9.39 -7.01
C ARG A 439 3.34 -9.16 -5.70
N LEU A 440 4.39 -8.37 -5.78
CA LEU A 440 4.99 -7.66 -4.66
C LEU A 440 4.30 -6.30 -4.51
N LEU A 441 3.87 -5.96 -3.29
CA LEU A 441 3.51 -4.62 -2.87
C LEU A 441 4.55 -4.14 -1.86
N THR A 442 5.20 -3.01 -2.11
CA THR A 442 6.22 -2.49 -1.19
C THR A 442 5.60 -1.71 -0.04
N GLY A 443 6.19 -1.84 1.14
CA GLY A 443 5.76 -1.16 2.36
C GLY A 443 6.83 -1.18 3.45
N ASN A 444 6.50 -0.79 4.67
CA ASN A 444 7.41 -0.78 5.83
C ASN A 444 7.31 -2.05 6.68
#